data_AF-A0A6B3R084-F1
#
_entry.id   AF-A0A6B3R084-F1
#
_cell.length_a   1.000
_cell.length_b   1.000
_cell.length_c   1.000
_cell.angle_alpha   90.00
_cell.angle_beta   90.00
_cell.angle_gamma   90.00
#
_symmetry.space_group_name_H-M   'P 1'
#
loop_
_entity.id
_entity.type
_entity.pdbx_description
1 polymer ?
#
loop_
_entity_poly.entity_id
_entity_poly.type
_entity_poly.pdbx_seq_one_letter_code
_entity_poly.pdbx_strand_id
1 'polypeptide(L)'
;MHLQLKEDSYIIDNWDLSARRSAAVVRRLEEKFKVPSEQMIVAGGSSYDPVVRNDSKADMVNNRKTQIVIMPNLDKFSAMLGED
;
A
#
# COMPACT_ATOMS: atom_id res chain seq x y z
N MET A 1 10.67 -6.55 -12.95
CA MET A 1 11.11 -7.89 -12.52
C MET A 1 10.00 -8.51 -11.69
N HIS A 2 9.42 -9.62 -12.12
CA HIS A 2 8.42 -10.36 -11.34
C HIS A 2 9.14 -10.96 -10.13
N LEU A 3 8.77 -10.58 -8.91
CA LEU A 3 9.34 -11.23 -7.73
C LEU A 3 8.97 -12.70 -7.82
N GLN A 4 9.95 -13.60 -7.88
CA GLN A 4 9.70 -15.03 -7.86
C GLN A 4 9.20 -15.38 -6.45
N LEU A 5 7.93 -15.75 -6.37
CA LEU A 5 7.36 -16.31 -5.15
C LEU A 5 7.99 -17.68 -4.91
N LYS A 6 8.12 -18.06 -3.63
CA LYS A 6 8.61 -19.38 -3.26
C LYS A 6 7.62 -20.44 -3.79
N GLU A 7 8.12 -21.55 -4.32
CA GLU A 7 7.29 -22.60 -4.96
C GLU A 7 6.15 -23.11 -4.06
N ASP A 8 6.37 -23.22 -2.74
CA ASP A 8 5.35 -23.67 -1.78
C ASP A 8 4.58 -22.52 -1.10
N SER A 9 4.58 -21.34 -1.70
CA SER A 9 3.91 -20.17 -1.14
C SER A 9 2.39 -20.26 -1.35
N TYR A 10 1.60 -20.04 -0.28
CA TYR A 10 0.15 -19.85 -0.39
C TYR A 10 -0.24 -18.51 -1.05
N ILE A 11 0.74 -17.63 -1.25
CA ILE A 11 0.58 -16.35 -1.95
C ILE A 11 0.59 -16.62 -3.44
N ILE A 12 -0.42 -16.11 -4.15
CA ILE A 12 -0.66 -16.41 -5.56
C ILE A 12 0.28 -15.62 -6.48
N ASP A 13 0.38 -14.30 -6.26
CA ASP A 13 1.18 -13.39 -7.07
C ASP A 13 1.63 -12.15 -6.27
N ASN A 14 2.27 -11.20 -6.95
CA ASN A 14 2.68 -9.94 -6.32
C ASN A 14 1.49 -9.01 -5.99
N TRP A 15 0.32 -9.18 -6.63
CA TRP A 15 -0.90 -8.47 -6.24
C TRP A 15 -1.37 -8.94 -4.87
N ASP A 16 -1.50 -10.26 -4.69
CA ASP A 16 -1.89 -10.89 -3.43
C ASP A 16 -0.87 -10.55 -2.32
N LEU A 17 0.43 -10.65 -2.61
CA LEU A 17 1.49 -10.28 -1.66
C LEU A 17 1.35 -8.83 -1.18
N SER A 18 1.21 -7.88 -2.11
CA SER A 18 1.16 -6.45 -1.77
C SER A 18 -0.12 -6.08 -1.02
N ALA A 19 -1.27 -6.62 -1.43
CA ALA A 19 -2.54 -6.41 -0.74
C ALA A 19 -2.51 -6.95 0.70
N ARG A 20 -2.00 -8.17 0.91
CA ARG A 20 -1.87 -8.78 2.25
C ARG A 20 -0.94 -7.98 3.17
N ARG A 21 0.17 -7.46 2.64
CA ARG A 21 1.08 -6.60 3.40
C ARG A 21 0.40 -5.31 3.85
N SER A 22 -0.32 -4.65 2.94
CA SER A 22 -1.10 -3.45 3.26
C SER A 22 -2.18 -3.75 4.31
N ALA A 23 -2.90 -4.88 4.19
CA ALA A 23 -3.89 -5.31 5.17
C ALA A 23 -3.30 -5.52 6.58
N ALA A 24 -2.09 -6.08 6.68
CA ALA A 24 -1.42 -6.27 7.96
C ALA A 24 -1.11 -4.94 8.66
N VAL A 25 -0.73 -3.91 7.89
CA VAL A 25 -0.52 -2.56 8.43
C VAL A 25 -1.83 -1.92 8.89
N VAL A 26 -2.91 -2.05 8.11
CA VAL A 26 -4.23 -1.52 8.49
C VAL A 26 -4.75 -2.16 9.77
N ARG A 27 -4.65 -3.50 9.91
CA ARG A 27 -5.01 -4.19 11.17
C ARG A 27 -4.23 -3.67 12.36
N ARG A 28 -2.92 -3.38 12.16
CA ARG A 28 -2.09 -2.80 13.23
C ARG A 28 -2.59 -1.41 13.66
N LEU A 29 -3.00 -0.58 12.69
CA LEU A 29 -3.55 0.76 12.92
C LEU A 29 -4.88 0.69 13.67
N GLU A 30 -5.77 -0.21 13.26
CA GLU A 30 -7.04 -0.46 13.94
C GLU A 30 -6.81 -0.99 15.38
N GLU A 31 -6.08 -2.08 15.54
CA GLU A 31 -5.98 -2.80 16.81
C GLU A 31 -5.23 -2.01 17.89
N LYS A 32 -4.10 -1.37 17.54
CA LYS A 32 -3.26 -0.66 18.52
C LYS A 32 -3.50 0.83 18.57
N PHE A 33 -3.72 1.47 17.43
CA PHE A 33 -3.85 2.92 17.35
C PHE A 33 -5.31 3.38 17.29
N LYS A 34 -6.27 2.44 17.23
CA LYS A 34 -7.71 2.71 17.25
C LYS A 34 -8.15 3.65 16.13
N VAL A 35 -7.46 3.58 14.99
CA VAL A 35 -7.88 4.30 13.78
C VAL A 35 -9.19 3.66 13.28
N PRO A 36 -10.26 4.44 13.02
CA PRO A 36 -11.52 3.89 12.55
C PRO A 36 -11.37 3.18 11.20
N SER A 37 -11.86 1.95 11.11
CA SER A 37 -11.72 1.13 9.90
C SER A 37 -12.48 1.71 8.71
N GLU A 38 -13.58 2.43 8.93
CA GLU A 38 -14.29 3.11 7.84
C GLU A 38 -13.49 4.25 7.17
N GLN A 39 -12.40 4.71 7.80
CA GLN A 39 -11.52 5.74 7.24
C GLN A 39 -10.30 5.16 6.50
N MET A 40 -10.16 3.84 6.42
CA MET A 40 -8.98 3.18 5.87
C MET A 40 -9.33 2.28 4.68
N ILE A 41 -8.49 2.30 3.66
CA ILE A 41 -8.60 1.44 2.48
C ILE A 41 -7.30 0.65 2.32
N VAL A 42 -7.42 -0.64 2.05
CA VAL A 42 -6.28 -1.51 1.71
C VAL A 42 -6.12 -1.56 0.19
N ALA A 43 -4.93 -1.25 -0.30
CA ALA A 43 -4.58 -1.35 -1.71
C ALA A 43 -3.32 -2.21 -1.92
N GLY A 44 -3.31 -2.97 -3.02
CA GLY A 44 -2.13 -3.66 -3.56
C GLY A 44 -1.77 -3.05 -4.92
N GLY A 45 -0.48 -2.97 -5.24
CA GLY A 45 0.03 -2.34 -6.47
C GLY A 45 0.99 -3.23 -7.28
N SER A 46 1.23 -4.46 -6.83
CA SER A 46 2.18 -5.40 -7.45
C SER A 46 3.56 -4.75 -7.72
N SER A 47 4.26 -5.14 -8.79
CA SER A 47 5.62 -4.69 -9.12
C SER A 47 5.69 -3.59 -10.19
N TYR A 48 4.56 -2.97 -10.54
CA TYR A 48 4.45 -2.13 -11.74
C TYR A 48 4.85 -0.67 -11.53
N ASP A 49 4.92 -0.19 -10.28
CA ASP A 49 5.32 1.18 -9.95
C ASP A 49 6.51 1.21 -8.97
N PRO A 50 7.74 0.92 -9.46
CA PRO A 50 8.93 0.94 -8.63
C PRO A 50 9.46 2.37 -8.44
N VAL A 51 9.95 2.68 -7.23
CA VAL A 51 10.57 3.99 -6.93
C VAL A 51 11.95 4.11 -7.58
N VAL A 52 12.66 2.99 -7.65
CA VAL A 52 13.99 2.88 -8.26
C VAL A 52 14.02 1.67 -9.19
N ARG A 53 14.90 1.67 -10.20
CA ARG A 53 15.01 0.54 -11.12
C ARG A 53 15.42 -0.73 -10.36
N ASN A 54 14.85 -1.89 -10.71
CA ASN A 54 15.13 -3.16 -10.04
C ASN A 54 16.45 -3.80 -10.55
N ASP A 55 17.53 -3.03 -10.60
CA ASP A 55 18.79 -3.43 -11.25
C ASP A 55 19.79 -4.02 -10.23
N SER A 56 19.67 -3.67 -8.94
CA SER A 56 20.49 -4.24 -7.86
C SER A 56 19.64 -4.79 -6.71
N LYS A 57 20.24 -5.67 -5.89
CA LYS A 57 19.60 -6.16 -4.65
C LYS A 57 19.24 -5.00 -3.71
N ALA A 58 20.07 -3.96 -3.65
CA ALA A 58 19.80 -2.79 -2.83
C ALA A 58 18.56 -2.03 -3.32
N ASP A 59 18.44 -1.83 -4.63
CA ASP A 59 17.29 -1.13 -5.23
C ASP A 59 15.99 -1.91 -5.06
N MET A 60 16.05 -3.23 -5.20
CA MET A 60 14.90 -4.09 -4.95
C MET A 60 14.40 -4.00 -3.51
N VAL A 61 15.29 -3.85 -2.53
CA VAL A 61 14.91 -3.68 -1.13
C VAL A 61 14.16 -2.36 -0.95
N ASN A 62 14.61 -1.28 -1.60
CA ASN A 62 13.92 0.01 -1.58
C ASN A 62 12.50 -0.06 -2.16
N ASN A 63 12.28 -0.92 -3.16
CA ASN A 63 10.96 -1.12 -3.76
C ASN A 63 10.00 -1.96 -2.89
N ARG A 64 10.47 -2.64 -1.83
CA ARG A 64 9.61 -3.41 -0.91
C ARG A 64 8.94 -2.53 0.15
N LYS A 65 8.23 -1.48 -0.27
CA LYS A 65 7.58 -0.50 0.61
C LYS A 65 6.08 -0.75 0.80
N THR A 66 5.51 -0.25 1.90
CA THR A 66 4.07 -0.03 2.07
C THR A 66 3.88 1.48 2.24
N GLN A 67 3.02 2.08 1.42
CA GLN A 67 2.78 3.52 1.42
C GLN A 67 1.44 3.83 2.11
N ILE A 68 1.44 4.84 2.97
CA ILE A 68 0.22 5.37 3.61
C ILE A 68 -0.07 6.72 2.95
N VAL A 69 -1.21 6.84 2.28
CA VAL A 69 -1.66 8.08 1.64
C VAL A 69 -2.79 8.66 2.49
N ILE A 70 -2.57 9.85 3.04
CA ILE A 70 -3.57 10.58 3.81
C ILE A 70 -4.25 11.55 2.85
N MET A 71 -5.55 11.34 2.61
CA MET A 71 -6.35 12.22 1.77
C MET A 71 -7.28 13.06 2.65
N PRO A 72 -7.38 14.38 2.42
CA PRO A 72 -8.39 15.19 3.08
C PRO A 72 -9.79 14.82 2.57
N ASN A 73 -10.84 15.17 3.32
CA ASN A 73 -12.19 15.15 2.80
C ASN A 73 -12.29 16.20 1.69
N LEU A 74 -12.43 15.74 0.44
CA LEU A 74 -12.38 16.61 -0.74
C LEU A 74 -13.55 17.61 -0.76
N ASP A 75 -14.75 17.19 -0.37
CA ASP A 75 -15.93 18.06 -0.33
C ASP A 75 -15.72 19.24 0.63
N LYS A 76 -15.20 18.96 1.83
CA LYS A 76 -14.83 20.00 2.80
C LYS A 76 -13.71 20.89 2.28
N PHE A 77 -12.75 20.30 1.56
CA PHE A 77 -11.63 21.05 1.00
C PHE A 77 -12.10 21.99 -0.12
N SER A 78 -12.96 21.54 -1.03
CA SER A 78 -13.56 22.38 -2.08
C SER A 78 -14.40 23.52 -1.49
N ALA A 79 -15.21 23.23 -0.47
CA ALA A 79 -15.98 24.26 0.24
C ALA A 79 -15.09 25.32 0.93
N MET A 80 -13.88 24.96 1.37
CA MET A 80 -12.91 25.92 1.92
C MET A 80 -12.24 26.78 0.83
N LEU A 81 -12.13 26.26 -0.40
CA LEU A 81 -11.55 26.98 -1.54
C LEU A 81 -12.55 27.92 -2.24
N GLY A 82 -13.84 27.83 -1.92
CA GLY A 82 -14.88 28.68 -2.49
C GLY A 82 -15.24 28.34 -3.94
N GLU A 83 -14.94 27.11 -4.36
CA GLU A 83 -15.43 26.54 -5.62
C GLU A 83 -16.75 25.82 -5.32
N ASP A 84 -17.88 26.51 -5.52
CA ASP A 84 -19.23 25.94 -5.51
C ASP A 84 -19.61 25.38 -6.89
#